data_AF-A0A7W0VHQ5-F1
#
_entry.id   AF-A0A7W0VHQ5-F1
#
_cell.length_a   1.000
_cell.length_b   1.000
_cell.length_c   1.000
_cell.angle_alpha   90.00
_cell.angle_beta   90.00
_cell.angle_gamma   90.00
#
_symmetry.space_group_name_H-M   'P 1'
#
loop_
_entity.id
_entity.type
_entity.pdbx_description
1 polymer ?
#
loop_
_entity_poly.entity_id
_entity_poly.type
_entity_poly.pdbx_seq_one_letter_code
_entity_poly.pdbx_strand_id
1 'polypeptide(L)'
;MSRWLATVAVLSACGNDMRTTDEPTETPAYRDINELFDQGFARTCSLNNGVCHNSKSYPDLHTVTGLIGTIDQPCNSDTTDPVLIHDACESAADRLVIPSAGIDVRIVSATLAPSEQELDVRNLTQVTLVLDPAPTGLTVGATDTEVRRDATIFAVGEYGARVASVNGAEVVLDLRSAYGETSTRRFFDVRVQPPGPLRIHVGDPNGNGIQGARTTTMPLIAVGDPDGSYLMRRLVDDSFGELMPRQCRTWDDRANRALGCWIAGLRVDDDGAVINAFDPIDYAGCSIEVEGLGKCTTPE
;
A
#
# COMPACT_ATOMS: atom_id res chain seq x y z
N MET A 1 32.78 -91.03 20.43
CA MET A 1 34.04 -90.96 19.67
C MET A 1 33.96 -89.74 18.75
N SER A 2 34.97 -88.85 18.84
CA SER A 2 35.33 -87.68 17.98
C SER A 2 34.23 -86.67 17.61
N ARG A 3 34.22 -85.43 18.13
CA ARG A 3 35.05 -84.24 17.75
C ARG A 3 35.15 -84.10 16.22
N TRP A 4 34.74 -82.99 15.60
CA TRP A 4 35.54 -81.76 15.43
C TRP A 4 34.68 -80.47 15.36
N LEU A 5 35.23 -79.41 15.95
CA LEU A 5 34.80 -78.01 15.82
C LEU A 5 35.30 -77.41 14.49
N ALA A 6 34.53 -76.50 13.90
CA ALA A 6 35.05 -75.36 13.16
C ALA A 6 34.08 -74.17 13.23
N THR A 7 34.55 -73.11 13.89
CA THR A 7 33.94 -71.78 13.94
C THR A 7 34.31 -71.00 12.69
N VAL A 8 33.36 -70.36 12.01
CA VAL A 8 33.61 -69.16 11.20
C VAL A 8 32.49 -68.16 11.50
N ALA A 9 32.89 -66.99 12.00
CA ALA A 9 32.06 -65.81 12.11
C ALA A 9 32.20 -64.97 10.83
N VAL A 10 31.10 -64.42 10.32
CA VAL A 10 31.11 -63.23 9.46
C VAL A 10 29.98 -62.29 9.93
N LEU A 11 30.40 -61.14 10.46
CA LEU A 11 29.61 -59.92 10.57
C LEU A 11 29.44 -59.33 9.16
N SER A 12 28.25 -58.82 8.81
CA SER A 12 28.09 -57.41 8.43
C SER A 12 26.63 -57.07 8.13
N ALA A 13 26.30 -55.81 8.42
CA ALA A 13 25.00 -55.17 8.35
C ALA A 13 24.75 -54.45 7.00
N CYS A 14 23.58 -53.79 6.94
CA CYS A 14 23.15 -52.70 6.05
C CYS A 14 22.44 -53.12 4.74
N GLY A 15 21.36 -52.48 4.31
CA GLY A 15 20.77 -51.22 4.76
C GLY A 15 19.31 -51.06 4.33
N ASN A 16 18.57 -50.30 5.14
CA ASN A 16 17.30 -49.69 4.77
C ASN A 16 17.60 -48.51 3.83
N ASP A 17 17.08 -48.59 2.61
CA ASP A 17 17.10 -47.51 1.62
C ASP A 17 16.05 -46.46 2.04
N MET A 18 16.45 -45.52 2.90
CA MET A 18 15.71 -44.27 3.11
C MET A 18 15.99 -43.39 1.89
N ARG A 19 15.04 -43.40 0.96
CA ARG A 19 15.00 -42.49 -0.18
C ARG A 19 14.77 -41.07 0.36
N THR A 20 15.83 -40.34 0.63
CA THR A 20 15.79 -38.89 0.77
C THR A 20 15.40 -38.32 -0.58
N THR A 21 14.25 -37.66 -0.64
CA THR A 21 13.95 -36.72 -1.71
C THR A 21 14.97 -35.60 -1.60
N ASP A 22 16.02 -35.67 -2.42
CA ASP A 22 16.86 -34.52 -2.72
C ASP A 22 15.94 -33.49 -3.40
N GLU A 23 15.41 -32.56 -2.62
CA GLU A 23 14.91 -31.31 -3.20
C GLU A 23 16.11 -30.65 -3.91
N PRO A 24 15.94 -30.17 -5.15
CA PRO A 24 16.97 -29.38 -5.77
C PRO A 24 17.20 -28.16 -4.88
N THR A 25 18.38 -28.08 -4.27
CA THR A 25 18.87 -26.84 -3.67
C THR A 25 19.10 -25.86 -4.80
N GLU A 26 18.02 -25.25 -5.26
CA GLU A 26 18.05 -24.17 -6.22
C GLU A 26 19.01 -23.11 -5.66
N THR A 27 20.08 -22.85 -6.40
CA THR A 27 21.06 -21.86 -5.96
C THR A 27 20.33 -20.52 -5.84
N PRO A 28 20.42 -19.82 -4.68
CA PRO A 28 19.70 -18.56 -4.51
C PRO A 28 20.09 -17.61 -5.63
N ALA A 29 19.08 -17.12 -6.37
CA ALA A 29 19.30 -16.37 -7.60
C ALA A 29 19.93 -15.00 -7.35
N TYR A 30 19.73 -14.42 -6.17
CA TYR A 30 20.27 -13.13 -5.75
C TYR A 30 20.71 -13.20 -4.29
N ARG A 31 21.92 -12.76 -3.96
CA ARG A 31 22.45 -12.82 -2.59
C ARG A 31 21.77 -11.83 -1.65
N ASP A 32 21.55 -10.61 -2.12
CA ASP A 32 21.06 -9.47 -1.34
C ASP A 32 20.29 -8.48 -2.24
N ILE A 33 19.72 -7.43 -1.65
CA ILE A 33 18.93 -6.44 -2.37
C ILE A 33 19.73 -5.65 -3.42
N ASN A 34 21.05 -5.48 -3.24
CA ASN A 34 21.88 -4.78 -4.23
C ASN A 34 22.01 -5.63 -5.48
N GLU A 35 22.24 -6.93 -5.32
CA GLU A 35 22.33 -7.85 -6.46
C GLU A 35 20.99 -7.94 -7.21
N LEU A 36 19.86 -8.04 -6.48
CA LEU A 36 18.52 -8.01 -7.07
C LEU A 36 18.25 -6.68 -7.80
N PHE A 37 18.71 -5.55 -7.24
CA PHE A 37 18.56 -4.26 -7.87
C PHE A 37 19.36 -4.15 -9.18
N ASP A 38 20.65 -4.49 -9.14
CA ASP A 38 21.57 -4.35 -10.27
C ASP A 38 21.24 -5.29 -11.45
N GLN A 39 20.74 -6.48 -11.14
CA GLN A 39 20.42 -7.51 -12.12
C GLN A 39 18.93 -7.52 -12.51
N GLY A 40 18.03 -7.15 -11.61
CA GLY A 40 16.59 -7.06 -11.83
C GLY A 40 16.14 -5.62 -12.08
N PHE A 41 15.83 -4.89 -11.00
CA PHE A 41 15.15 -3.58 -11.03
C PHE A 41 15.76 -2.61 -12.05
N ALA A 42 17.05 -2.29 -11.90
CA ALA A 42 17.74 -1.30 -12.74
C ALA A 42 17.64 -1.62 -14.23
N ARG A 43 17.54 -2.89 -14.60
CA ARG A 43 17.53 -3.36 -15.98
C ARG A 43 16.14 -3.41 -16.61
N THR A 44 15.07 -3.53 -15.81
CA THR A 44 13.69 -3.59 -16.31
C THR A 44 13.24 -2.30 -17.00
N CYS A 45 13.71 -1.13 -16.53
CA CYS A 45 13.41 0.18 -17.12
C CYS A 45 14.65 1.02 -17.52
N SER A 46 15.81 0.38 -17.70
CA SER A 46 17.08 1.04 -18.09
C SER A 46 17.06 1.71 -19.46
N LEU A 47 16.21 1.28 -20.40
CA LEU A 47 16.10 1.97 -21.67
C LEU A 47 15.52 3.36 -21.45
N ASN A 48 16.23 4.39 -21.90
CA ASN A 48 15.92 5.81 -21.72
C ASN A 48 16.44 6.41 -20.39
N ASN A 49 17.65 6.07 -19.94
CA ASN A 49 18.27 6.70 -18.77
C ASN A 49 17.43 6.58 -17.47
N GLY A 50 16.73 5.45 -17.30
CA GLY A 50 15.91 5.22 -16.12
C GLY A 50 14.65 6.09 -16.04
N VAL A 51 14.05 6.49 -17.17
CA VAL A 51 12.81 7.32 -17.18
C VAL A 51 11.69 6.73 -16.32
N CYS A 52 11.55 5.41 -16.17
CA CYS A 52 10.54 4.82 -15.28
C CYS A 52 11.00 4.64 -13.82
N HIS A 53 12.26 4.97 -13.53
CA HIS A 53 12.94 4.85 -12.25
C HIS A 53 13.80 6.10 -12.03
N ASN A 54 13.23 7.29 -12.19
CA ASN A 54 13.97 8.52 -11.99
C ASN A 54 13.44 9.26 -10.75
N SER A 55 14.26 10.12 -10.17
CA SER A 55 13.95 10.86 -8.93
C SER A 55 12.81 11.89 -9.05
N LYS A 56 12.22 12.05 -10.24
CA LYS A 56 11.05 12.91 -10.49
C LYS A 56 9.75 12.13 -10.68
N SER A 57 9.77 10.81 -10.51
CA SER A 57 8.60 9.92 -10.54
C SER A 57 8.53 9.12 -9.25
N TYR A 58 7.32 8.81 -8.77
CA TYR A 58 7.13 7.95 -7.61
C TYR A 58 6.67 6.55 -8.05
N PRO A 59 7.16 5.47 -7.41
CA PRO A 59 8.30 5.45 -6.50
C PRO A 59 9.62 5.79 -7.19
N ASP A 60 10.55 6.34 -6.43
CA ASP A 60 11.92 6.51 -6.89
C ASP A 60 12.69 5.20 -6.79
N LEU A 61 12.86 4.52 -7.92
CA LEU A 61 13.59 3.26 -8.02
C LEU A 61 14.94 3.41 -8.74
N HIS A 62 15.52 4.61 -8.79
CA HIS A 62 16.79 4.86 -9.50
C HIS A 62 18.02 4.26 -8.81
N THR A 63 17.92 4.02 -7.50
CA THR A 63 18.98 3.44 -6.65
C THR A 63 18.38 2.47 -5.65
N VAL A 64 19.22 1.62 -5.07
CA VAL A 64 18.86 0.76 -3.93
C VAL A 64 18.31 1.58 -2.76
N THR A 65 18.92 2.73 -2.46
CA THR A 65 18.42 3.64 -1.41
C THR A 65 17.05 4.21 -1.76
N GLY A 66 16.79 4.53 -3.03
CA GLY A 66 15.45 4.92 -3.50
C GLY A 66 14.42 3.82 -3.26
N LEU A 67 14.73 2.57 -3.67
CA LEU A 67 13.89 1.40 -3.42
C LEU A 67 13.60 1.20 -1.92
N ILE A 68 14.62 1.25 -1.07
CA ILE A 68 14.46 1.15 0.39
C ILE A 68 13.60 2.31 0.93
N GLY A 69 13.74 3.50 0.36
CA GLY A 69 12.92 4.66 0.69
C GLY A 69 11.43 4.49 0.35
N THR A 70 11.03 3.43 -0.35
CA THR A 70 9.62 3.11 -0.62
C THR A 70 8.97 2.23 0.45
N ILE A 71 9.76 1.70 1.39
CA ILE A 71 9.22 0.89 2.49
C ILE A 71 8.25 1.74 3.32
N ASP A 72 7.08 1.16 3.58
CA ASP A 72 5.94 1.76 4.27
C ASP A 72 5.41 3.07 3.66
N GLN A 73 5.88 3.44 2.46
CA GLN A 73 5.35 4.61 1.75
C GLN A 73 4.02 4.25 1.07
N PRO A 74 3.05 5.19 1.01
CA PRO A 74 1.73 4.94 0.41
C PRO A 74 1.85 4.69 -1.10
N CYS A 75 1.14 3.70 -1.64
CA CYS A 75 1.13 3.51 -3.09
C CYS A 75 0.33 4.61 -3.83
N ASN A 76 0.56 4.77 -5.14
CA ASN A 76 -0.04 5.81 -6.01
C ASN A 76 0.10 7.27 -5.53
N SER A 77 1.16 7.60 -4.76
CA SER A 77 1.30 8.94 -4.16
C SER A 77 1.56 10.09 -5.15
N ASP A 78 1.95 9.82 -6.40
CA ASP A 78 2.15 10.84 -7.46
C ASP A 78 0.99 10.92 -8.47
N THR A 79 -0.03 10.08 -8.31
CA THR A 79 -1.21 10.11 -9.18
C THR A 79 -2.00 11.38 -8.91
N THR A 80 -2.13 12.23 -9.94
CA THR A 80 -2.94 13.47 -9.91
C THR A 80 -4.32 13.29 -10.52
N ASP A 81 -4.56 12.19 -11.22
CA ASP A 81 -5.87 11.80 -11.76
C ASP A 81 -6.51 10.77 -10.83
N PRO A 82 -7.55 11.13 -10.05
CA PRO A 82 -8.15 10.22 -9.09
C PRO A 82 -8.64 8.91 -9.71
N VAL A 83 -9.05 8.89 -10.99
CA VAL A 83 -9.56 7.70 -11.68
C VAL A 83 -8.47 6.63 -11.87
N LEU A 84 -7.19 7.00 -11.77
CA LEU A 84 -6.06 6.07 -11.88
C LEU A 84 -5.63 5.47 -10.54
N ILE A 85 -6.23 5.92 -9.42
CA ILE A 85 -5.91 5.37 -8.10
C ILE A 85 -6.52 3.98 -8.02
N HIS A 86 -5.67 2.98 -7.85
CA HIS A 86 -6.09 1.62 -7.55
C HIS A 86 -6.70 1.53 -6.14
N ASP A 87 -7.78 0.78 -5.95
CA ASP A 87 -8.53 0.68 -4.69
C ASP A 87 -7.61 0.36 -3.50
N ALA A 88 -6.69 -0.61 -3.66
CA ALA A 88 -5.73 -0.96 -2.61
C ALA A 88 -4.86 0.20 -2.10
N CYS A 89 -4.66 1.24 -2.93
CA CYS A 89 -3.86 2.42 -2.63
C CYS A 89 -4.66 3.61 -2.11
N GLU A 90 -5.96 3.46 -1.92
CA GLU A 90 -6.78 4.52 -1.37
C GLU A 90 -6.33 4.89 0.04
N SER A 91 -6.43 6.17 0.39
CA SER A 91 -6.14 6.63 1.74
C SER A 91 -7.19 6.11 2.72
N ALA A 92 -6.79 5.86 3.96
CA ALA A 92 -7.77 5.73 5.04
C ALA A 92 -8.62 7.02 5.10
N ALA A 93 -9.95 6.85 5.12
CA ALA A 93 -10.87 7.98 5.14
C ALA A 93 -10.78 8.79 6.44
N ASP A 94 -10.81 10.11 6.32
CA ASP A 94 -11.09 10.97 7.46
C ASP A 94 -12.50 10.68 8.01
N ARG A 95 -12.74 10.96 9.29
CA ARG A 95 -14.03 10.74 9.96
C ARG A 95 -14.70 12.07 10.27
N LEU A 96 -15.97 12.22 9.90
CA LEU A 96 -16.81 13.32 10.35
C LEU A 96 -17.30 13.03 11.77
N VAL A 97 -16.96 13.92 12.70
CA VAL A 97 -17.39 13.81 14.09
C VAL A 97 -18.23 15.03 14.47
N ILE A 98 -19.38 14.77 15.08
CA ILE A 98 -20.28 15.82 15.60
C ILE A 98 -20.68 15.38 17.02
N PRO A 99 -19.92 15.81 18.05
CA PRO A 99 -20.08 15.32 19.42
C PRO A 99 -21.49 15.51 19.97
N SER A 100 -22.13 16.65 19.72
CA SER A 100 -23.49 16.97 20.16
C SER A 100 -24.56 16.01 19.64
N ALA A 101 -24.28 15.35 18.51
CA ALA A 101 -25.17 14.39 17.86
C ALA A 101 -24.69 12.93 18.02
N GLY A 102 -23.56 12.69 18.70
CA GLY A 102 -22.97 11.34 18.82
C GLY A 102 -22.54 10.75 17.48
N ILE A 103 -22.25 11.58 16.48
CA ILE A 103 -21.82 11.15 15.15
C ILE A 103 -20.31 10.96 15.13
N ASP A 104 -19.86 9.82 14.63
CA ASP A 104 -18.46 9.54 14.32
C ASP A 104 -18.40 8.53 13.15
N VAL A 105 -18.43 9.04 11.93
CA VAL A 105 -18.63 8.24 10.70
C VAL A 105 -17.59 8.58 9.65
N ARG A 106 -17.25 7.62 8.78
CA ARG A 106 -16.22 7.80 7.75
C ARG A 106 -16.73 8.67 6.60
N ILE A 107 -15.84 9.47 6.02
CA ILE A 107 -16.12 10.28 4.84
C ILE A 107 -15.68 9.49 3.60
N VAL A 108 -16.65 8.90 2.90
CA VAL A 108 -16.38 8.07 1.72
C VAL A 108 -15.98 8.92 0.54
N SER A 109 -16.72 9.99 0.29
CA SER A 109 -16.40 10.93 -0.80
C SER A 109 -16.78 12.36 -0.41
N ALA A 110 -16.20 13.30 -1.14
CA ALA A 110 -16.50 14.72 -1.00
C ALA A 110 -16.54 15.36 -2.38
N THR A 111 -17.58 16.14 -2.65
CA THR A 111 -17.81 16.75 -3.96
C THR A 111 -18.17 18.22 -3.86
N LEU A 112 -17.73 18.98 -4.86
CA LEU A 112 -18.15 20.36 -5.08
C LEU A 112 -19.25 20.37 -6.14
N ALA A 113 -20.35 21.07 -5.84
CA ALA A 113 -21.37 21.34 -6.86
C ALA A 113 -20.74 22.07 -8.06
N PRO A 114 -21.29 21.98 -9.28
CA PRO A 114 -20.71 22.63 -10.46
C PRO A 114 -20.47 24.13 -10.27
N SER A 115 -21.36 24.84 -9.56
CA SER A 115 -21.19 26.26 -9.25
C SER A 115 -20.00 26.55 -8.31
N GLU A 116 -19.60 25.60 -7.47
CA GLU A 116 -18.48 25.72 -6.53
C GLU A 116 -17.14 25.41 -7.20
N GLN A 117 -17.12 24.55 -8.22
CA GLN A 117 -15.90 24.14 -8.93
C GLN A 117 -15.20 25.33 -9.62
N GLU A 118 -16.00 26.30 -10.08
CA GLU A 118 -15.53 27.53 -10.73
C GLU A 118 -15.08 28.62 -9.75
N LEU A 119 -15.31 28.45 -8.45
CA LEU A 119 -14.93 29.45 -7.44
C LEU A 119 -13.48 29.30 -7.04
N ASP A 120 -12.80 30.42 -6.78
CA ASP A 120 -11.55 30.40 -6.03
C ASP A 120 -11.78 29.70 -4.68
N VAL A 121 -10.80 28.93 -4.22
CA VAL A 121 -10.88 28.18 -2.95
C VAL A 121 -11.29 29.07 -1.77
N ARG A 122 -10.90 30.35 -1.77
CA ARG A 122 -11.26 31.32 -0.73
C ARG A 122 -12.74 31.68 -0.72
N ASN A 123 -13.46 31.38 -1.80
CA ASN A 123 -14.88 31.71 -1.98
C ASN A 123 -15.80 30.50 -1.90
N LEU A 124 -15.28 29.29 -1.64
CA LEU A 124 -16.12 28.10 -1.48
C LEU A 124 -17.18 28.32 -0.40
N THR A 125 -18.42 28.05 -0.74
CA THR A 125 -19.57 28.26 0.14
C THR A 125 -20.12 26.96 0.69
N GLN A 126 -19.86 25.83 0.04
CA GLN A 126 -20.33 24.53 0.50
C GLN A 126 -19.50 23.37 -0.05
N VAL A 127 -19.60 22.23 0.63
CA VAL A 127 -19.10 20.92 0.18
C VAL A 127 -20.14 19.85 0.52
N THR A 128 -20.31 18.87 -0.35
CA THR A 128 -21.16 17.70 -0.08
C THR A 128 -20.27 16.54 0.32
N LEU A 129 -20.52 15.94 1.47
CA LEU A 129 -19.85 14.75 1.98
C LEU A 129 -20.79 13.56 1.85
N VAL A 130 -20.26 12.40 1.46
CA VAL A 130 -20.97 11.11 1.54
C VAL A 130 -20.36 10.31 2.68
N LEU A 131 -21.21 9.86 3.61
CA LEU A 131 -20.78 9.21 4.85
C LEU A 131 -21.20 7.73 4.88
N ASP A 132 -20.34 6.88 5.45
CA ASP A 132 -20.62 5.46 5.65
C ASP A 132 -20.20 4.99 7.05
N PRO A 133 -21.15 4.54 7.89
CA PRO A 133 -22.59 4.44 7.62
C PRO A 133 -23.28 5.81 7.52
N ALA A 134 -24.46 5.84 6.91
CA ALA A 134 -25.31 7.04 6.89
C ALA A 134 -25.63 7.50 8.33
N PRO A 135 -25.43 8.78 8.67
CA PRO A 135 -25.65 9.26 10.03
C PRO A 135 -27.13 9.22 10.41
N THR A 136 -27.42 8.79 11.65
CA THR A 136 -28.76 8.85 12.23
C THR A 136 -28.82 9.92 13.31
N GLY A 137 -29.85 10.77 13.29
CA GLY A 137 -30.07 11.79 14.32
C GLY A 137 -29.25 13.08 14.15
N LEU A 138 -28.49 13.21 13.07
CA LEU A 138 -27.79 14.46 12.75
C LEU A 138 -28.79 15.56 12.38
N THR A 139 -28.67 16.71 13.05
CA THR A 139 -29.55 17.87 12.85
C THR A 139 -28.87 18.94 11.99
N VAL A 140 -29.67 19.60 11.16
CA VAL A 140 -29.24 20.80 10.42
C VAL A 140 -28.89 21.90 11.42
N GLY A 141 -27.80 22.61 11.16
CA GLY A 141 -27.30 23.71 11.98
C GLY A 141 -26.25 23.30 13.01
N ALA A 142 -25.87 22.02 13.12
CA ALA A 142 -24.77 21.60 13.98
C ALA A 142 -23.47 22.36 13.62
N THR A 143 -22.82 22.95 14.63
CA THR A 143 -21.62 23.81 14.49
C THR A 143 -20.39 23.24 15.18
N ASP A 144 -20.51 22.17 15.95
CA ASP A 144 -19.41 21.45 16.61
C ASP A 144 -18.83 20.36 15.70
N THR A 145 -18.71 20.68 14.40
CA THR A 145 -18.19 19.74 13.41
C THR A 145 -16.68 19.60 13.52
N GLU A 146 -16.22 18.37 13.64
CA GLU A 146 -14.82 17.97 13.61
C GLU A 146 -14.59 17.03 12.42
N VAL A 147 -13.39 17.08 11.86
CA VAL A 147 -12.87 16.03 11.00
C VAL A 147 -11.69 15.40 11.72
N ARG A 148 -11.67 14.07 11.83
CA ARG A 148 -10.61 13.33 12.54
C ARG A 148 -9.82 12.46 11.58
N ARG A 149 -8.50 12.52 11.73
CA ARG A 149 -7.52 11.65 11.08
C ARG A 149 -6.61 11.08 12.15
N ASP A 150 -6.75 9.80 12.44
CA ASP A 150 -6.06 9.15 13.56
C ASP A 150 -6.22 9.94 14.86
N ALA A 151 -5.11 10.40 15.46
CA ALA A 151 -5.10 11.24 16.65
C ALA A 151 -5.27 12.75 16.37
N THR A 152 -5.26 13.16 15.10
CA THR A 152 -5.39 14.57 14.69
C THR A 152 -6.85 14.97 14.59
N ILE A 153 -7.21 16.12 15.20
CA ILE A 153 -8.55 16.69 15.18
C ILE A 153 -8.51 18.02 14.45
N PHE A 154 -9.33 18.15 13.41
CA PHE A 154 -9.58 19.38 12.68
C PHE A 154 -10.95 19.94 13.11
N ALA A 155 -10.97 20.90 14.01
CA ALA A 155 -12.19 21.52 14.56
C ALA A 155 -12.85 22.49 13.57
N VAL A 156 -13.23 22.01 12.39
CA VAL A 156 -13.76 22.82 11.26
C VAL A 156 -14.98 23.67 11.62
N GLY A 157 -15.75 23.24 12.61
CA GLY A 157 -16.92 23.93 13.16
C GLY A 157 -16.59 25.19 13.96
N GLU A 158 -15.51 25.17 14.75
CA GLU A 158 -14.98 26.37 15.44
C GLU A 158 -14.56 27.45 14.43
N TYR A 159 -14.17 26.99 13.24
CA TYR A 159 -13.82 27.82 12.09
C TYR A 159 -15.00 28.05 11.15
N GLY A 160 -16.25 27.91 11.61
CA GLY A 160 -17.45 28.38 10.92
C GLY A 160 -18.08 27.41 9.91
N ALA A 161 -17.60 26.17 9.78
CA ALA A 161 -18.36 25.13 9.07
C ALA A 161 -19.58 24.71 9.88
N ARG A 162 -20.70 24.45 9.20
CA ARG A 162 -21.92 23.94 9.84
C ARG A 162 -22.69 23.01 8.93
N VAL A 163 -23.45 22.08 9.50
CA VAL A 163 -24.33 21.20 8.72
C VAL A 163 -25.47 22.01 8.11
N ALA A 164 -25.55 22.03 6.79
CA ALA A 164 -26.56 22.76 6.01
C ALA A 164 -27.77 21.87 5.66
N SER A 165 -27.51 20.61 5.31
CA SER A 165 -28.54 19.62 5.02
C SER A 165 -28.01 18.20 5.28
N VAL A 166 -28.94 17.28 5.52
CA VAL A 166 -28.69 15.84 5.68
C VAL A 166 -29.74 15.08 4.87
N ASN A 167 -29.31 14.20 3.98
CA ASN A 167 -30.16 13.36 3.15
C ASN A 167 -29.58 11.94 3.07
N GLY A 168 -29.99 11.07 3.98
CA GLY A 168 -29.39 9.74 4.10
C GLY A 168 -27.90 9.84 4.42
N ALA A 169 -27.05 9.34 3.52
CA ALA A 169 -25.60 9.39 3.64
C ALA A 169 -25.00 10.75 3.25
N GLU A 170 -25.75 11.60 2.54
CA GLU A 170 -25.26 12.89 2.07
C GLU A 170 -25.40 13.96 3.15
N VAL A 171 -24.30 14.63 3.47
CA VAL A 171 -24.24 15.76 4.39
C VAL A 171 -23.60 16.95 3.69
N VAL A 172 -24.34 18.05 3.57
CA VAL A 172 -23.80 19.29 3.03
C VAL A 172 -23.29 20.15 4.18
N LEU A 173 -22.05 20.61 4.09
CA LEU A 173 -21.48 21.60 5.00
C LEU A 173 -21.54 22.99 4.36
N ASP A 174 -22.07 23.96 5.08
CA ASP A 174 -22.02 25.39 4.74
C ASP A 174 -20.73 26.00 5.28
N LEU A 175 -19.95 26.60 4.38
CA LEU A 175 -18.64 27.18 4.60
C LEU A 175 -18.63 28.70 4.45
N ARG A 176 -19.79 29.36 4.27
CA ARG A 176 -19.88 30.81 4.05
C ARG A 176 -19.34 31.62 5.23
N SER A 177 -19.51 31.11 6.43
CA SER A 177 -19.04 31.74 7.67
C SER A 177 -17.61 31.33 8.04
N ALA A 178 -16.92 30.54 7.21
CA ALA A 178 -15.64 29.98 7.62
C ALA A 178 -14.47 30.98 7.61
N TYR A 179 -13.63 30.96 8.67
CA TYR A 179 -12.45 31.84 8.85
C TYR A 179 -11.29 31.10 9.55
N GLY A 180 -10.06 31.67 9.56
CA GLY A 180 -8.91 31.12 10.30
C GLY A 180 -7.78 30.53 9.44
N GLU A 181 -6.63 30.26 10.07
CA GLU A 181 -5.26 30.45 9.56
C GLU A 181 -4.79 29.53 8.41
N THR A 182 -5.59 28.53 8.01
CA THR A 182 -5.41 27.78 6.74
C THR A 182 -6.75 27.42 6.10
N SER A 183 -7.79 28.23 6.34
CA SER A 183 -9.15 28.20 5.80
C SER A 183 -9.80 26.81 5.69
N THR A 184 -10.83 26.55 6.49
CA THR A 184 -11.73 25.39 6.36
C THR A 184 -12.16 25.11 4.91
N ARG A 185 -12.30 26.17 4.10
CA ARG A 185 -12.53 26.07 2.66
C ARG A 185 -11.43 25.31 1.90
N ARG A 186 -10.16 25.62 2.18
CA ARG A 186 -9.00 24.91 1.60
C ARG A 186 -8.88 23.50 2.12
N PHE A 187 -9.27 23.25 3.37
CA PHE A 187 -9.34 21.89 3.91
C PHE A 187 -10.31 21.02 3.08
N PHE A 188 -11.48 21.56 2.73
CA PHE A 188 -12.49 20.87 1.91
C PHE A 188 -12.33 21.04 0.39
N ASP A 189 -11.20 21.59 -0.07
CA ASP A 189 -10.94 21.75 -1.51
C ASP A 189 -10.42 20.43 -2.10
N VAL A 190 -11.33 19.67 -2.69
CA VAL A 190 -11.11 18.32 -3.26
C VAL A 190 -10.51 18.32 -4.67
N ARG A 191 -10.20 19.50 -5.22
CA ARG A 191 -9.61 19.63 -6.57
C ARG A 191 -8.10 19.33 -6.62
N VAL A 192 -7.47 19.09 -5.46
CA VAL A 192 -6.03 18.84 -5.36
C VAL A 192 -5.79 17.39 -4.98
N GLN A 193 -5.12 16.67 -5.89
CA GLN A 193 -4.74 15.27 -5.75
C GLN A 193 -3.21 15.15 -5.98
N PRO A 194 -2.47 14.41 -5.12
CA PRO A 194 -2.91 13.86 -3.83
C PRO A 194 -3.26 14.94 -2.80
N PRO A 195 -4.16 14.65 -1.84
CA PRO A 195 -4.47 15.60 -0.78
C PRO A 195 -3.28 15.73 0.17
N GLY A 196 -2.77 16.95 0.32
CA GLY A 196 -1.76 17.26 1.34
C GLY A 196 -2.29 17.06 2.77
N PRO A 197 -1.43 17.16 3.81
CA PRO A 197 -1.81 16.88 5.19
C PRO A 197 -2.89 17.82 5.74
N LEU A 198 -3.05 19.03 5.16
CA LEU A 198 -4.04 20.03 5.55
C LEU A 198 -5.29 20.03 4.65
N ARG A 199 -5.55 18.93 3.95
CA ARG A 199 -6.75 18.71 3.13
C ARG A 199 -7.48 17.47 3.63
N ILE A 200 -8.78 17.40 3.37
CA ILE A 200 -9.59 16.22 3.65
C ILE A 200 -9.10 15.01 2.85
N HIS A 201 -9.08 13.85 3.50
CA HIS A 201 -8.83 12.54 2.90
C HIS A 201 -10.16 11.77 2.86
N VAL A 202 -10.52 11.27 1.68
CA VAL A 202 -11.77 10.53 1.45
C VAL A 202 -11.45 9.07 1.18
N GLY A 203 -12.38 8.18 1.51
CA GLY A 203 -12.18 6.72 1.40
C GLY A 203 -12.31 6.13 0.00
N ASP A 204 -12.93 6.84 -0.94
CA ASP A 204 -13.12 6.45 -2.34
C ASP A 204 -12.77 7.66 -3.23
N PRO A 205 -11.47 8.01 -3.36
CA PRO A 205 -11.04 9.13 -4.17
C PRO A 205 -11.24 8.88 -5.67
N ASN A 206 -11.26 7.63 -6.14
CA ASN A 206 -11.43 7.30 -7.56
C ASN A 206 -12.91 7.29 -8.00
N GLY A 207 -13.84 7.27 -7.04
CA GLY A 207 -15.29 7.37 -7.26
C GLY A 207 -15.92 6.10 -7.85
N ASN A 208 -15.28 4.94 -7.70
CA ASN A 208 -15.77 3.69 -8.28
C ASN A 208 -16.72 2.90 -7.35
N GLY A 209 -16.92 3.38 -6.11
CA GLY A 209 -17.81 2.79 -5.11
C GLY A 209 -17.16 1.68 -4.27
N ILE A 210 -15.87 1.39 -4.47
CA ILE A 210 -15.07 0.48 -3.67
C ILE A 210 -14.19 1.34 -2.74
N GLN A 211 -14.07 0.92 -1.49
CA GLN A 211 -13.16 1.53 -0.52
C GLN A 211 -12.09 0.49 -0.17
N GLY A 212 -10.90 0.60 -0.75
CA GLY A 212 -9.84 -0.38 -0.55
C GLY A 212 -9.15 -0.24 0.79
N ALA A 213 -8.99 0.98 1.33
CA ALA A 213 -8.42 1.20 2.65
C ALA A 213 -9.49 1.52 3.71
N ARG A 214 -9.85 0.51 4.52
CA ARG A 214 -10.76 0.73 5.65
C ARG A 214 -10.06 1.29 6.89
N THR A 215 -8.82 0.88 7.12
CA THR A 215 -8.03 1.25 8.32
C THR A 215 -6.66 1.81 7.95
N THR A 216 -6.00 1.23 6.95
CA THR A 216 -4.65 1.61 6.51
C THR A 216 -4.53 1.42 5.01
N THR A 217 -3.87 2.36 4.35
CA THR A 217 -3.50 2.25 2.93
C THR A 217 -2.49 1.13 2.75
N MET A 218 -2.60 0.37 1.65
CA MET A 218 -1.57 -0.61 1.31
C MET A 218 -0.25 0.14 1.02
N PRO A 219 0.85 -0.19 1.69
CA PRO A 219 2.13 0.41 1.37
C PRO A 219 2.68 -0.17 0.06
N LEU A 220 3.63 0.53 -0.57
CA LEU A 220 4.38 -0.03 -1.70
C LEU A 220 5.10 -1.31 -1.30
N ILE A 221 5.77 -1.30 -0.15
CA ILE A 221 6.45 -2.43 0.47
C ILE A 221 6.07 -2.44 1.95
N ALA A 222 5.35 -3.47 2.38
CA ALA A 222 4.99 -3.71 3.78
C ALA A 222 6.08 -4.55 4.45
N VAL A 223 6.65 -4.07 5.54
CA VAL A 223 7.70 -4.80 6.28
C VAL A 223 7.20 -6.17 6.74
N GLY A 224 7.90 -7.23 6.33
CA GLY A 224 7.59 -8.60 6.73
C GLY A 224 6.36 -9.20 6.05
N ASP A 225 5.68 -8.45 5.19
CA ASP A 225 4.41 -8.85 4.56
C ASP A 225 4.44 -8.65 3.03
N PRO A 226 4.95 -9.65 2.27
CA PRO A 226 4.95 -9.59 0.81
C PRO A 226 3.53 -9.50 0.24
N ASP A 227 2.58 -10.16 0.88
CA ASP A 227 1.18 -10.19 0.44
C ASP A 227 0.47 -8.84 0.66
N GLY A 228 0.88 -8.09 1.68
CA GLY A 228 0.46 -6.72 1.95
C GLY A 228 1.23 -5.65 1.17
N SER A 229 2.19 -6.03 0.33
CA SER A 229 3.02 -5.10 -0.45
C SER A 229 2.44 -4.85 -1.85
N TYR A 230 2.04 -3.61 -2.13
CA TYR A 230 1.45 -3.27 -3.44
C TYR A 230 2.41 -3.55 -4.61
N LEU A 231 3.71 -3.30 -4.45
CA LEU A 231 4.71 -3.62 -5.48
C LEU A 231 4.72 -5.11 -5.80
N MET A 232 4.65 -5.97 -4.78
CA MET A 232 4.64 -7.42 -4.96
C MET A 232 3.36 -7.85 -5.69
N ARG A 233 2.19 -7.34 -5.27
CA ARG A 233 0.91 -7.59 -5.95
C ARG A 233 0.95 -7.20 -7.42
N ARG A 234 1.52 -6.04 -7.75
CA ARG A 234 1.71 -5.58 -9.14
C ARG A 234 2.57 -6.51 -10.00
N LEU A 235 3.38 -7.38 -9.40
CA LEU A 235 4.22 -8.32 -10.15
C LEU A 235 3.53 -9.66 -10.43
N VAL A 236 2.57 -10.07 -9.59
CA VAL A 236 2.01 -11.43 -9.59
C VAL A 236 0.48 -11.51 -9.65
N ASP A 237 -0.22 -10.39 -9.53
CA ASP A 237 -1.68 -10.34 -9.49
C ASP A 237 -2.20 -9.21 -10.40
N ASP A 238 -2.85 -9.59 -11.50
CA ASP A 238 -3.37 -8.63 -12.48
C ASP A 238 -4.63 -7.91 -12.00
N SER A 239 -5.23 -8.35 -10.89
CA SER A 239 -6.31 -7.63 -10.21
C SER A 239 -5.81 -6.32 -9.60
N PHE A 240 -4.49 -6.17 -9.40
CA PHE A 240 -3.87 -4.93 -8.94
C PHE A 240 -3.47 -4.01 -10.10
N GLY A 241 -3.91 -4.35 -11.31
CA GLY A 241 -3.66 -3.69 -12.59
C GLY A 241 -2.53 -4.33 -13.39
N GLU A 242 -2.16 -3.75 -14.54
CA GLU A 242 -1.24 -4.38 -15.50
C GLU A 242 0.05 -4.92 -14.84
N LEU A 243 0.31 -6.22 -14.99
CA LEU A 243 1.47 -6.86 -14.39
C LEU A 243 2.78 -6.16 -14.78
N MET A 244 3.61 -5.96 -13.77
CA MET A 244 4.96 -5.42 -13.86
C MET A 244 6.01 -6.56 -13.90
N PRO A 245 7.24 -6.27 -14.35
CA PRO A 245 7.59 -5.09 -15.14
C PRO A 245 6.93 -5.13 -16.51
N ARG A 246 6.70 -3.97 -17.13
CA ARG A 246 6.12 -3.92 -18.49
C ARG A 246 6.97 -4.67 -19.52
N GLN A 247 8.28 -4.78 -19.31
CA GLN A 247 9.21 -5.52 -20.15
C GLN A 247 9.98 -6.59 -19.36
N CYS A 248 9.89 -7.84 -19.81
CA CYS A 248 10.53 -9.02 -19.20
C CYS A 248 11.98 -9.20 -19.65
N ARG A 249 12.85 -8.23 -19.33
CA ARG A 249 14.26 -8.28 -19.76
C ARG A 249 15.06 -9.30 -18.95
N THR A 250 15.34 -8.92 -17.72
CA THR A 250 16.14 -9.70 -16.75
C THR A 250 15.33 -10.04 -15.51
N TRP A 251 14.05 -9.67 -15.51
CA TRP A 251 13.11 -10.03 -14.47
C TRP A 251 12.44 -11.35 -14.83
N ASP A 252 12.43 -12.28 -13.90
CA ASP A 252 11.86 -13.62 -14.02
C ASP A 252 11.21 -14.04 -12.68
N ASP A 253 10.73 -15.28 -12.58
CA ASP A 253 10.12 -15.81 -11.35
C ASP A 253 11.09 -15.82 -10.17
N ARG A 254 12.39 -15.99 -10.43
CA ARG A 254 13.41 -15.97 -9.38
C ARG A 254 13.57 -14.56 -8.80
N ALA A 255 13.44 -13.52 -9.64
CA ALA A 255 13.42 -12.13 -9.18
C ALA A 255 12.18 -11.82 -8.34
N ASN A 256 11.00 -12.32 -8.75
CA ASN A 256 9.77 -12.23 -7.93
C ASN A 256 9.97 -12.91 -6.56
N ARG A 257 10.53 -14.12 -6.54
CA ARG A 257 10.79 -14.87 -5.31
C ARG A 257 11.78 -14.14 -4.42
N ALA A 258 12.87 -13.63 -4.99
CA ALA A 258 13.87 -12.87 -4.25
C ALA A 258 13.31 -11.60 -3.63
N LEU A 259 12.48 -10.84 -4.36
CA LEU A 259 11.81 -9.66 -3.80
C LEU A 259 10.88 -10.07 -2.66
N GLY A 260 10.02 -11.08 -2.88
CA GLY A 260 9.10 -11.57 -1.85
C GLY A 260 9.83 -12.03 -0.59
N CYS A 261 10.91 -12.80 -0.73
CA CYS A 261 11.71 -13.25 0.41
C CYS A 261 12.47 -12.12 1.11
N TRP A 262 12.94 -11.13 0.35
CA TRP A 262 13.54 -9.93 0.95
C TRP A 262 12.50 -9.18 1.80
N ILE A 263 11.30 -8.93 1.26
CA ILE A 263 10.21 -8.26 1.99
C ILE A 263 9.83 -9.05 3.25
N ALA A 264 9.64 -10.37 3.14
CA ALA A 264 9.30 -11.24 4.26
C ALA A 264 10.35 -11.22 5.37
N GLY A 265 11.62 -11.06 5.01
CA GLY A 265 12.74 -10.99 5.94
C GLY A 265 12.95 -9.62 6.59
N LEU A 266 12.27 -8.56 6.14
CA LEU A 266 12.44 -7.21 6.71
C LEU A 266 11.97 -7.16 8.16
N ARG A 267 12.71 -6.41 8.99
CA ARG A 267 12.46 -6.21 10.41
C ARG A 267 12.64 -4.74 10.75
N VAL A 268 11.85 -4.28 11.72
CA VAL A 268 11.98 -2.95 12.32
C VAL A 268 12.57 -3.01 13.73
N ASP A 269 13.17 -1.92 14.18
CA ASP A 269 13.48 -1.68 15.59
C ASP A 269 12.26 -1.16 16.37
N ASP A 270 12.47 -0.81 17.64
CA ASP A 270 11.44 -0.28 18.54
C ASP A 270 10.85 1.07 18.06
N ASP A 271 11.58 1.80 17.22
CA ASP A 271 11.15 3.08 16.63
C ASP A 271 10.47 2.90 15.26
N GLY A 272 10.33 1.65 14.79
CA GLY A 272 9.74 1.32 13.49
C GLY A 272 10.70 1.48 12.32
N ALA A 273 11.99 1.71 12.54
CA ALA A 273 12.97 1.85 11.46
C ALA A 273 13.47 0.47 10.99
N VAL A 274 13.54 0.28 9.67
CA VAL A 274 14.03 -0.97 9.09
C VAL A 274 15.52 -1.14 9.38
N ILE A 275 15.90 -2.26 10.02
CA ILE A 275 17.28 -2.49 10.50
C ILE A 275 18.12 -3.41 9.62
N ASN A 276 17.50 -4.14 8.70
CA ASN A 276 18.15 -5.22 7.95
C ASN A 276 17.89 -5.17 6.43
N ALA A 277 17.55 -4.00 5.89
CA ALA A 277 17.23 -3.84 4.46
C ALA A 277 18.36 -4.33 3.52
N PHE A 278 19.62 -4.34 3.98
CA PHE A 278 20.79 -4.76 3.19
C PHE A 278 21.33 -6.14 3.58
N ASP A 279 20.71 -6.84 4.52
CA ASP A 279 21.12 -8.19 4.90
C ASP A 279 20.92 -9.18 3.73
N PRO A 280 21.63 -10.32 3.71
CA PRO A 280 21.36 -11.38 2.75
C PRO A 280 19.91 -11.83 2.77
N ILE A 281 19.36 -12.18 1.60
CA ILE A 281 17.98 -12.66 1.47
C ILE A 281 17.87 -14.05 2.09
N ASP A 282 16.96 -14.22 3.05
CA ASP A 282 16.69 -15.51 3.69
C ASP A 282 15.68 -16.33 2.88
N TYR A 283 16.18 -17.05 1.87
CA TYR A 283 15.36 -17.96 1.07
C TYR A 283 14.92 -19.22 1.83
N ALA A 284 15.63 -19.59 2.90
CA ALA A 284 15.33 -20.81 3.66
C ALA A 284 14.16 -20.59 4.63
N GLY A 285 14.05 -19.38 5.19
CA GLY A 285 12.91 -18.94 6.01
C GLY A 285 11.71 -18.44 5.21
N CYS A 286 11.82 -18.35 3.89
CA CYS A 286 10.81 -17.77 3.00
C CYS A 286 9.92 -18.83 2.35
N SER A 287 8.61 -18.72 2.56
CA SER A 287 7.58 -19.64 2.03
C SER A 287 6.69 -19.01 0.97
N ILE A 288 7.17 -17.95 0.30
CA ILE A 288 6.38 -17.25 -0.72
C ILE A 288 6.29 -18.09 -2.00
N GLU A 289 5.08 -18.26 -2.53
CA GLU A 289 4.78 -18.99 -3.76
C GLU A 289 4.43 -18.00 -4.86
N VAL A 290 5.35 -17.77 -5.80
CA VAL A 290 5.22 -16.74 -6.85
C VAL A 290 5.52 -17.24 -8.26
N GLU A 291 5.94 -18.50 -8.38
CA GLU A 291 6.33 -19.10 -9.65
C GLU A 291 5.13 -19.19 -10.59
N GLY A 292 5.29 -18.71 -11.83
CA GLY A 292 4.25 -18.76 -12.85
C GLY A 292 3.10 -17.77 -12.64
N LEU A 293 3.12 -16.96 -11.58
CA LEU A 293 2.11 -15.92 -11.34
C LEU A 293 2.47 -14.60 -12.04
N GLY A 294 3.75 -14.38 -12.33
CA GLY A 294 4.21 -13.13 -12.92
C GLY A 294 4.08 -13.07 -14.45
N LYS A 295 4.13 -11.85 -15.00
CA LYS A 295 4.21 -11.64 -16.45
C LYS A 295 5.45 -12.27 -17.07
N CYS A 296 6.55 -12.25 -16.34
CA CYS A 296 7.86 -12.64 -16.79
C CYS A 296 8.21 -13.99 -16.16
N THR A 297 7.76 -15.06 -16.80
CA THR A 297 8.06 -16.42 -16.32
C THR A 297 9.43 -16.86 -16.80
N THR A 298 10.09 -17.71 -16.04
CA THR A 298 11.36 -18.33 -16.45
C THR A 298 11.09 -19.16 -17.71
N PRO A 299 11.84 -18.99 -18.81
CA PRO A 299 11.72 -19.86 -19.97
C PRO A 299 12.06 -21.30 -19.57
N GLU A 300 11.18 -22.25 -19.90
CA GLU A 300 11.45 -23.70 -19.78
C GLU A 300 12.72 -24.13 -20.52
#